data_AF-A0A943LGL5-F1
#
_entry.id   AF-A0A943LGL5-F1
#
_cell.length_a   1.000
_cell.length_b   1.000
_cell.length_c   1.000
_cell.angle_alpha   90.00
_cell.angle_beta   90.00
_cell.angle_gamma   90.00
#
_symmetry.space_group_name_H-M   'P 1'
#
loop_
_entity.id
_entity.type
_entity.pdbx_description
1 polymer ?
#
loop_
_entity_poly.entity_id
_entity_poly.type
_entity_poly.pdbx_seq_one_letter_code
_entity_poly.pdbx_strand_id
1 'polypeptide(L)' 'MRKTSEAQRNADKRWREKNREHANYLKNRTSARCFIRNRATLEDIEKLKYLMKERAEALKNENNNLC' A
#
# COMPACT_ATOMS: atom_id res chain seq x y z
N MET A 1 13.89 22.75 10.84
CA MET A 1 13.22 21.43 10.69
C MET A 1 12.82 20.94 12.09
N ARG A 2 11.53 20.79 12.39
CA ARG A 2 11.06 20.42 13.75
C ARG A 2 11.29 18.93 13.96
N LYS A 3 12.15 18.56 14.90
CA LYS A 3 12.46 17.16 15.23
C LYS A 3 11.28 16.55 16.00
N THR A 4 10.74 15.44 15.52
CA THR A 4 9.71 14.67 16.24
C THR A 4 10.23 14.31 17.63
N SER A 5 9.45 14.59 18.66
CA SER A 5 9.86 14.29 20.04
C SER A 5 9.93 12.76 20.26
N GLU A 6 10.71 12.31 21.24
CA GLU A 6 10.79 10.89 21.59
C GLU A 6 9.43 10.34 22.02
N ALA A 7 8.62 11.15 22.73
CA ALA A 7 7.26 10.80 23.11
C ALA A 7 6.36 10.54 21.89
N GLN A 8 6.42 11.41 20.86
CA GLN A 8 5.68 11.22 19.61
C GLN A 8 6.15 9.97 18.87
N ARG A 9 7.47 9.74 18.79
CA ARG A 9 8.03 8.54 18.16
C ARG A 9 7.57 7.24 18.84
N ASN A 10 7.52 7.25 20.16
CA ASN A 10 7.06 6.11 20.96
C ASN A 10 5.55 5.87 20.79
N ALA A 11 4.74 6.93 20.74
CA ALA A 11 3.31 6.82 20.43
C ALA A 11 3.07 6.25 19.02
N ASP A 12 3.78 6.74 18.01
CA ASP A 12 3.71 6.24 16.64
C ASP A 12 4.16 4.78 16.54
N LYS A 13 5.16 4.38 17.34
CA LYS A 13 5.61 2.99 17.41
C LYS A 13 4.51 2.08 17.96
N ARG A 14 3.91 2.45 19.09
CA ARG A 14 2.82 1.68 19.72
C ARG A 14 1.60 1.57 18.81
N TRP A 15 1.22 2.66 18.12
CA TRP A 15 0.13 2.63 17.16
C TRP A 15 0.42 1.69 15.99
N ARG A 16 1.64 1.72 15.44
CA ARG A 16 2.07 0.82 14.36
C ARG A 16 2.10 -0.65 14.79
N GLU A 17 2.52 -0.93 16.01
CA GLU A 17 2.52 -2.29 16.56
C GLU A 17 1.10 -2.83 16.70
N LYS A 18 0.17 -2.00 17.22
CA LYS A 18 -1.25 -2.37 17.37
C LYS A 18 -1.98 -2.50 16.02
N ASN A 19 -1.60 -1.69 15.03
CA ASN A 19 -2.26 -1.63 13.71
C ASN A 19 -1.32 -2.11 12.60
N ARG A 20 -0.58 -3.19 12.85
CA ARG A 20 0.50 -3.66 11.96
C ARG A 20 0.04 -3.87 10.52
N GLU A 21 -1.12 -4.49 10.32
CA GLU A 21 -1.66 -4.75 8.99
C GLU A 21 -2.02 -3.46 8.25
N HIS A 22 -2.74 -2.55 8.91
CA HIS A 22 -3.11 -1.26 8.32
C HIS A 22 -1.88 -0.39 8.04
N ALA A 23 -0.91 -0.37 8.95
CA ALA A 23 0.35 0.34 8.76
C ALA A 23 1.16 -0.23 7.57
N ASN A 24 1.20 -1.56 7.43
CA ASN A 24 1.81 -2.23 6.28
C ASN A 24 1.07 -1.89 4.98
N TYR A 25 -0.26 -1.89 4.98
CA TYR A 25 -1.08 -1.47 3.84
C TYR A 25 -0.71 -0.05 3.39
N LEU A 26 -0.65 0.92 4.32
CA LEU A 26 -0.29 2.30 4.00
C LEU A 26 1.14 2.42 3.46
N LYS A 27 2.10 1.72 4.07
CA LYS A 27 3.49 1.67 3.60
C LYS A 27 3.56 1.14 2.17
N ASN A 28 2.92 0.01 1.91
CA ASN A 28 2.93 -0.63 0.59
C ASN A 28 2.26 0.28 -0.45
N ARG A 29 1.14 0.92 -0.11
CA ARG A 29 0.44 1.87 -0.98
C ARG A 29 1.30 3.06 -1.37
N THR A 30 1.98 3.69 -0.41
CA THR A 30 2.85 4.82 -0.68
C THR A 30 4.07 4.40 -1.50
N SER A 31 4.70 3.27 -1.15
CA SER A 31 5.84 2.74 -1.90
C SER A 31 5.48 2.41 -3.35
N ALA A 32 4.34 1.76 -3.59
CA ALA A 32 3.86 1.44 -4.93
C ALA A 32 3.61 2.71 -5.76
N ARG A 33 2.96 3.73 -5.18
CA ARG A 33 2.75 5.02 -5.85
C ARG A 33 4.07 5.67 -6.25
N CYS A 34 5.05 5.72 -5.34
CA CYS A 34 6.36 6.29 -5.62
C CYS A 34 7.12 5.51 -6.70
N PHE A 35 7.03 4.17 -6.68
CA PHE A 35 7.66 3.32 -7.67
C PHE A 35 7.09 3.58 -9.07
N ILE A 36 5.77 3.49 -9.22
CA ILE A 36 5.06 3.73 -10.49
C ILE A 36 5.37 5.13 -11.04
N ARG A 37 5.41 6.15 -10.17
CA ARG A 37 5.59 7.54 -10.60
C ARG A 37 7.03 7.86 -11.01
N ASN A 38 8.02 7.33 -10.30
CA ASN A 38 9.40 7.86 -10.37
C ASN A 38 10.45 6.82 -10.78
N ARG A 39 10.13 5.52 -10.79
CA ARG A 39 11.14 4.45 -10.98
C ARG A 39 10.75 3.38 -11.99
N ALA A 40 9.46 3.13 -12.19
CA ALA A 40 8.97 2.07 -13.05
C ALA A 40 9.37 2.30 -14.51
N THR A 41 9.85 1.23 -15.16
CA THR A 41 10.09 1.19 -16.60
C THR A 41 8.80 0.96 -17.37
N LEU A 42 8.84 1.10 -18.70
CA LEU A 42 7.66 0.83 -19.54
C LEU A 42 7.18 -0.62 -19.37
N GLU A 43 8.11 -1.59 -19.33
CA GLU A 43 7.81 -3.00 -19.11
C GLU A 43 7.15 -3.22 -17.73
N ASP A 44 7.63 -2.54 -16.69
CA ASP A 44 7.02 -2.62 -15.36
C ASP A 44 5.58 -2.09 -15.38
N ILE A 45 5.33 -0.98 -16.07
CA ILE A 45 3.99 -0.41 -16.19
C ILE A 45 3.04 -1.38 -16.89
N GLU A 46 3.48 -2.03 -17.96
CA GLU A 46 2.66 -3.03 -18.67
C GLU A 46 2.33 -4.24 -17.80
N LYS A 47 3.33 -4.80 -17.10
CA LYS A 47 3.10 -5.89 -16.14
C LYS A 47 2.16 -5.49 -15.01
N LEU A 48 2.33 -4.29 -14.46
CA LEU A 48 1.48 -3.79 -13.38
C LEU A 48 0.03 -3.59 -13.83
N LYS A 49 -0.21 -3.15 -15.07
CA LYS A 49 -1.57 -3.06 -15.63
C LYS A 49 -2.24 -4.43 -15.68
N TYR A 50 -1.51 -5.46 -16.10
CA TYR A 50 -2.04 -6.83 -16.12
C TYR A 50 -2.41 -7.32 -14.71
N LEU A 51 -1.50 -7.17 -13.75
CA LEU A 51 -1.75 -7.53 -12.34
C LEU A 51 -2.94 -6.77 -11.74
N MET A 52 -3.08 -5.48 -12.07
CA MET A 52 -4.22 -4.67 -11.62
C MET A 52 -5.54 -5.16 -12.21
N LYS A 53 -5.55 -5.60 -13.47
CA LYS A 53 -6.73 -6.18 -14.12
C LYS A 53 -7.14 -7.47 -13.42
N GLU A 54 -6.21 -8.41 -13.22
CA GLU A 54 -6.48 -9.67 -12.52
C GLU A 54 -7.03 -9.44 -11.11
N ARG A 55 -6.44 -8.52 -10.35
CA ARG A 55 -6.94 -8.23 -9.00
C ARG A 55 -8.34 -7.60 -9.00
N ALA A 56 -8.63 -6.73 -9.96
CA ALA A 56 -9.95 -6.13 -10.09
C ALA A 56 -11.02 -7.17 -10.47
N GLU A 57 -10.69 -8.12 -11.35
CA GLU A 57 -11.58 -9.23 -11.70
C GLU A 57 -11.82 -10.16 -10.51
N ALA A 58 -10.76 -10.55 -9.79
CA ALA A 58 -10.88 -11.34 -8.56
C ALA A 58 -11.79 -10.65 -7.53
N LEU A 59 -11.62 -9.34 -7.30
CA LEU A 59 -12.49 -8.57 -6.39
C LEU A 59 -13.94 -8.51 -6.88
N LYS A 60 -14.20 -8.36 -8.18
CA LYS A 60 -15.57 -8.39 -8.71
C LYS A 60 -16.22 -9.75 -8.48
N ASN A 61 -15.47 -10.83 -8.71
CA ASN A 61 -15.95 -12.20 -8.50
C ASN A 61 -16.19 -12.50 -7.01
N GLU A 62 -15.32 -12.04 -6.12
CA GLU A 62 -15.52 -12.12 -4.66
C GLU A 62 -16.84 -11.41 -4.24
N ASN A 63 -17.13 -10.24 -4.81
CA ASN A 63 -18.37 -9.50 -4.52
C ASN A 63 -19.63 -10.14 -5.15
N ASN A 64 -19.50 -10.83 -6.28
CA ASN A 64 -20.62 -11.53 -6.93
C ASN A 64 -21.03 -12.83 -6.22
N ASN A 65 -20.13 -13.42 -5.41
CA ASN A 65 -20.40 -14.62 -4.62
C ASN A 65 -20.98 -14.32 -3.21
N LEU A 66 -21.28 -13.05 -2.92
CA LEU A 66 -21.92 -12.58 -1.70
C LEU A 66 -23.43 -12.31 -1.88
N CYS A 67 -24.02 -12.81 -2.96
CA CYS A 67 -25.47 -12.79 -3.23
C CYS A 67 -26.04 -14.21 -3.10
#